data_AF-A0A327TWC1-F1
#
_entry.id   AF-A0A327TWC1-F1
#
_cell.length_a   1.000
_cell.length_b   1.000
_cell.length_c   1.000
_cell.angle_alpha   90.00
_cell.angle_beta   90.00
_cell.angle_gamma   90.00
#
_symmetry.space_group_name_H-M   'P 1'
#
loop_
_entity.id
_entity.type
_entity.pdbx_description
1 polymer ?
#
loop_
_entity_poly.entity_id
_entity_poly.type
_entity_poly.pdbx_seq_one_letter_code
_entity_poly.pdbx_strand_id
1 'polypeptide(L)'
;MATPAFSRLPRSARLDGDFDVVRLGAELAALRQVHWHRRRRYPAQALTAVPEQWRTLPLRSIGGDPERTDAGGPDRDDFADTPWLAGAPYLAEVLDALPAAKRAVRLMALAPGASGAPHRDTKNGLAWGTVRLYLPLTARPGAGLVIEGEPQQWTPGTLWYGDVSRSHRLLHPGTDGTPVHLVADLLPNRALLDLFPPVFRTPEVLAESILARPPAPLDAAARAAHGLRFDVPESFTDRDEADGAFLRHQRRLTSTVLLRADRLFLTAPGEPELGLVHLGGGEFRFAGWTEERTLRLPRPGEVPAVVLRTRCGSTVRETAVPARHDT
;
A
#
# COMPACT_ATOMS: atom_id res chain seq x y z
N MET A 1 13.63 -2.85 -12.68
CA MET A 1 14.29 -4.14 -12.39
C MET A 1 14.68 -4.12 -10.92
N ALA A 2 14.56 -5.24 -10.20
CA ALA A 2 15.02 -5.30 -8.81
C ALA A 2 16.53 -5.02 -8.78
N THR A 3 16.97 -4.15 -7.87
CA THR A 3 18.39 -3.84 -7.73
C THR A 3 19.16 -5.09 -7.30
N PRO A 4 20.48 -5.17 -7.55
CA PRO A 4 21.30 -6.31 -7.10
C PRO A 4 21.20 -6.58 -5.60
N ALA A 5 20.84 -5.58 -4.80
CA ALA A 5 20.60 -5.73 -3.37
C ALA A 5 19.37 -6.61 -3.08
N PHE A 6 18.26 -6.39 -3.79
CA PHE A 6 17.01 -7.14 -3.57
C PHE A 6 17.00 -8.54 -4.21
N SER A 7 17.80 -8.79 -5.24
CA SER A 7 17.85 -10.13 -5.86
C SER A 7 18.39 -11.21 -4.91
N ARG A 8 19.22 -10.81 -3.94
CA ARG A 8 19.80 -11.68 -2.90
C ARG A 8 18.89 -11.91 -1.70
N LEU A 9 17.82 -11.13 -1.56
CA LEU A 9 16.87 -11.31 -0.47
C LEU A 9 16.04 -12.58 -0.70
N PRO A 10 15.65 -13.28 0.38
CA PRO A 10 14.76 -14.41 0.24
C PRO A 10 13.37 -13.94 -0.22
N ARG A 11 12.71 -14.77 -1.03
CA ARG A 11 11.36 -14.51 -1.59
C ARG A 11 10.28 -14.37 -0.52
N SER A 12 10.53 -14.95 0.66
CA SER A 12 9.71 -14.84 1.86
C SER A 12 10.61 -14.95 3.08
N ALA A 13 10.15 -14.41 4.20
CA ALA A 13 10.88 -14.47 5.46
C ALA A 13 9.90 -14.57 6.62
N ARG A 14 10.20 -15.40 7.62
CA ARG A 14 9.53 -15.35 8.91
C ARG A 14 10.03 -14.13 9.66
N LEU A 15 9.12 -13.41 10.28
CA LEU A 15 9.40 -12.24 11.11
C LEU A 15 9.28 -12.62 12.58
N ASP A 16 9.86 -11.80 13.44
CA ASP A 16 9.61 -11.86 14.87
C ASP A 16 8.15 -11.47 15.16
N GLY A 17 7.46 -12.29 15.96
CA GLY A 17 6.06 -12.13 16.30
C GLY A 17 5.25 -13.40 16.03
N ASP A 18 4.93 -14.12 17.11
CA ASP A 18 3.96 -15.21 17.10
C ASP A 18 2.70 -14.77 17.83
N PHE A 19 1.55 -15.20 17.31
CA PHE A 19 0.23 -14.81 17.77
C PHE A 19 -0.60 -16.06 18.08
N ASP A 20 -1.48 -15.94 19.08
CA ASP A 20 -2.35 -16.99 19.58
C ASP A 20 -3.37 -17.43 18.51
N VAL A 21 -3.11 -18.59 17.92
CA VAL A 21 -3.96 -19.18 16.87
C VAL A 21 -5.38 -19.47 17.35
N VAL A 22 -5.59 -19.75 18.64
CA VAL A 22 -6.92 -20.05 19.21
C VAL A 22 -7.74 -18.76 19.25
N ARG A 23 -7.16 -17.66 19.73
CA ARG A 23 -7.81 -16.33 19.73
C ARG A 23 -8.10 -15.86 18.30
N LEU A 24 -7.14 -16.02 17.38
CA LEU A 24 -7.33 -15.72 15.96
C LEU A 24 -8.48 -16.53 15.34
N GLY A 25 -8.55 -17.82 15.65
CA GLY A 25 -9.61 -18.71 15.16
C GLY A 25 -11.00 -18.33 15.68
N ALA A 26 -11.10 -17.93 16.95
CA ALA A 26 -12.34 -17.48 17.56
C ALA A 26 -12.89 -16.20 16.88
N GLU A 27 -12.03 -15.21 16.64
CA GLU A 27 -12.44 -13.98 15.95
C GLU A 27 -12.78 -14.22 14.48
N LEU A 28 -12.03 -15.09 13.79
CA LEU A 28 -12.39 -15.51 12.44
C LEU A 28 -13.79 -16.16 12.40
N ALA A 29 -14.13 -16.98 13.38
CA ALA A 29 -15.45 -17.60 13.48
C ALA A 29 -16.56 -16.56 13.68
N ALA A 30 -16.32 -15.53 14.51
CA ALA A 30 -17.25 -14.42 14.70
C ALA A 30 -17.41 -13.59 13.41
N LEU A 31 -16.31 -13.21 12.75
CA LEU A 31 -16.32 -12.42 11.52
C LEU A 31 -16.93 -13.17 10.32
N ARG A 32 -16.95 -14.51 10.33
CA ARG A 32 -17.63 -15.31 9.29
C ARG A 32 -19.16 -15.17 9.31
N GLN A 33 -19.75 -14.69 10.41
CA GLN A 33 -21.18 -14.40 10.47
C GLN A 33 -21.55 -13.10 9.74
N VAL A 34 -20.55 -12.28 9.39
CA VAL A 34 -20.68 -11.09 8.57
C VAL A 34 -20.58 -11.49 7.08
N HIS A 35 -21.20 -10.73 6.18
CA HIS A 35 -21.06 -10.97 4.74
C HIS A 35 -19.65 -10.56 4.27
N TRP A 36 -18.87 -11.51 3.74
CA TRP A 36 -17.55 -11.23 3.17
C TRP A 36 -17.68 -10.80 1.72
N HIS A 37 -17.18 -9.61 1.39
CA HIS A 37 -17.33 -9.02 0.07
C HIS A 37 -16.44 -9.72 -0.97
N ARG A 38 -16.91 -9.71 -2.23
CA ARG A 38 -16.07 -10.07 -3.39
C ARG A 38 -14.99 -9.00 -3.59
N ARG A 39 -13.79 -9.40 -4.05
CA ARG A 39 -12.75 -8.44 -4.44
C ARG A 39 -13.30 -7.48 -5.51
N ARG A 40 -13.18 -6.18 -5.27
CA ARG A 40 -13.48 -5.08 -6.20
C ARG A 40 -12.21 -4.28 -6.44
N ARG A 41 -11.98 -3.82 -7.68
CA ARG A 41 -10.94 -2.84 -8.02
C ARG A 41 -11.61 -1.48 -8.16
N TYR A 42 -11.06 -0.44 -7.54
CA TYR A 42 -11.59 0.92 -7.60
C TYR A 42 -10.65 1.85 -8.38
N PRO A 43 -11.19 2.78 -9.22
CA PRO A 43 -12.61 2.94 -9.57
C PRO A 43 -13.15 1.72 -10.31
N ALA A 44 -14.46 1.47 -10.17
CA ALA A 44 -15.14 0.22 -10.54
C ALA A 44 -15.12 -0.05 -12.05
N GLN A 45 -13.98 -0.49 -12.60
CA GLN A 45 -13.94 -1.17 -13.88
C GLN A 45 -14.46 -2.59 -13.67
N ALA A 46 -15.47 -2.93 -14.44
CA ALA A 46 -16.16 -4.21 -14.40
C ALA A 46 -15.16 -5.37 -14.41
N LEU A 47 -15.04 -6.05 -13.27
CA LEU A 47 -14.39 -7.35 -13.23
C LEU A 47 -15.28 -8.31 -14.02
N THR A 48 -14.78 -8.79 -15.15
CA THR A 48 -15.35 -9.95 -15.83
C THR A 48 -15.53 -11.07 -14.82
N ALA A 49 -16.62 -11.82 -14.95
CA ALA A 49 -17.04 -12.84 -14.00
C ALA A 49 -16.03 -14.00 -13.92
N VAL A 50 -14.97 -13.82 -13.13
CA VAL A 50 -14.08 -14.89 -12.71
C VAL A 50 -14.79 -15.66 -11.58
N PRO A 51 -14.79 -17.01 -11.58
CA PRO A 51 -15.27 -17.80 -10.44
C PRO A 51 -14.62 -17.29 -9.14
N GLU A 52 -15.31 -17.40 -8.01
CA GLU A 52 -14.84 -16.88 -6.71
C GLU A 52 -13.56 -17.59 -6.24
N GLN A 53 -12.40 -17.16 -6.73
CA GLN A 53 -11.11 -17.75 -6.35
C GLN A 53 -10.75 -17.43 -4.89
N TRP A 54 -11.21 -16.30 -4.36
CA TRP A 54 -11.08 -15.95 -2.95
C TRP A 54 -12.11 -14.88 -2.54
N ARG A 55 -12.34 -14.76 -1.24
CA ARG A 55 -13.16 -13.71 -0.61
C ARG A 55 -12.29 -12.83 0.27
N THR A 56 -12.69 -11.57 0.42
CA THR A 56 -11.90 -10.58 1.16
C THR A 56 -12.78 -9.82 2.14
N LEU A 57 -12.33 -9.71 3.39
CA LEU A 57 -12.90 -8.80 4.39
C LEU A 57 -11.88 -7.71 4.73
N PRO A 58 -12.11 -6.43 4.40
CA PRO A 58 -11.16 -5.36 4.69
C PRO A 58 -11.25 -4.94 6.15
N LEU A 59 -10.20 -5.15 6.93
CA LEU A 59 -10.09 -4.63 8.31
C LEU A 59 -9.58 -3.19 8.32
N ARG A 60 -8.79 -2.81 7.29
CA ARG A 60 -8.39 -1.43 7.01
C ARG A 60 -8.45 -1.16 5.52
N SER A 61 -8.96 0.00 5.16
CA SER A 61 -9.11 0.48 3.78
C SER A 61 -9.03 2.00 3.75
N ILE A 62 -8.96 2.59 2.56
CA ILE A 62 -9.00 4.06 2.41
C ILE A 62 -10.30 4.60 3.04
N GLY A 63 -10.17 5.58 3.93
CA GLY A 63 -11.29 6.18 4.64
C GLY A 63 -12.03 5.24 5.60
N GLY A 64 -11.56 4.00 5.80
CA GLY A 64 -12.27 3.00 6.62
C GLY A 64 -13.51 2.41 5.94
N ASP A 65 -13.61 2.51 4.62
CA ASP A 65 -14.72 1.96 3.83
C ASP A 65 -14.80 0.41 3.96
N PRO A 66 -15.89 -0.14 4.54
CA PRO A 66 -16.06 -1.58 4.75
C PRO A 66 -16.21 -2.39 3.45
N GLU A 67 -16.51 -1.76 2.32
CA GLU A 67 -16.71 -2.40 1.02
C GLU A 67 -15.43 -2.43 0.17
N ARG A 68 -14.42 -1.63 0.54
CA ARG A 68 -13.23 -1.42 -0.28
C ARG A 68 -12.18 -2.51 -0.02
N THR A 69 -11.94 -3.34 -1.04
CA THR A 69 -11.07 -4.53 -0.95
C THR A 69 -9.77 -4.44 -1.77
N ASP A 70 -9.56 -3.34 -2.50
CA ASP A 70 -8.33 -3.09 -3.26
C ASP A 70 -7.14 -2.72 -2.35
N ALA A 71 -5.94 -2.60 -2.94
CA ALA A 71 -4.71 -2.25 -2.22
C ALA A 71 -4.54 -0.74 -1.98
N GLY A 72 -5.56 0.06 -2.32
CA GLY A 72 -5.59 1.53 -2.29
C GLY A 72 -4.91 2.18 -3.49
N GLY A 73 -4.72 3.49 -3.38
CA GLY A 73 -4.20 4.38 -4.41
C GLY A 73 -4.30 5.82 -3.91
N PRO A 74 -3.96 6.83 -4.72
CA PRO A 74 -4.24 8.22 -4.39
C PRO A 74 -5.74 8.36 -4.09
N ASP A 75 -6.07 8.99 -2.99
CA ASP A 75 -7.45 9.27 -2.66
C ASP A 75 -7.56 10.54 -1.81
N ARG A 76 -8.78 10.93 -1.48
CA ARG A 76 -9.07 12.05 -0.58
C ARG A 76 -8.51 11.79 0.83
N ASP A 77 -8.66 10.57 1.30
CA ASP A 77 -8.32 10.16 2.67
C ASP A 77 -7.27 9.05 2.68
N ASP A 78 -6.58 8.92 3.83
CA ASP A 78 -5.62 7.84 4.03
C ASP A 78 -6.34 6.59 4.57
N PHE A 79 -5.60 5.51 4.80
CA PHE A 79 -6.15 4.27 5.35
C PHE A 79 -6.61 4.43 6.81
N ALA A 80 -7.81 3.95 7.09
CA ALA A 80 -8.39 3.88 8.43
C ALA A 80 -8.98 2.48 8.69
N ASP A 81 -9.26 2.20 9.96
CA ASP A 81 -9.91 0.96 10.38
C ASP A 81 -11.36 0.95 9.87
N THR A 82 -11.79 -0.21 9.38
CA THR A 82 -13.19 -0.43 9.02
C THR A 82 -13.98 -0.82 10.26
N PRO A 83 -15.32 -0.71 10.25
CA PRO A 83 -16.16 -1.21 11.33
C PRO A 83 -15.95 -2.71 11.66
N TRP A 84 -15.42 -3.50 10.70
CA TRP A 84 -15.14 -4.92 10.91
C TRP A 84 -14.03 -5.17 11.94
N LEU A 85 -13.04 -4.29 12.04
CA LEU A 85 -11.95 -4.46 13.01
C LEU A 85 -12.43 -4.29 14.45
N ALA A 86 -13.45 -3.46 14.69
CA ALA A 86 -14.03 -3.28 16.02
C ALA A 86 -14.65 -4.58 16.60
N GLY A 87 -15.05 -5.51 15.73
CA GLY A 87 -15.54 -6.84 16.10
C GLY A 87 -14.44 -7.88 16.33
N ALA A 88 -13.17 -7.50 16.21
CA ALA A 88 -12.01 -8.40 16.30
C ALA A 88 -10.85 -7.76 17.09
N PRO A 89 -11.03 -7.57 18.42
CA PRO A 89 -10.05 -6.89 19.27
C PRO A 89 -8.66 -7.54 19.29
N TYR A 90 -8.55 -8.87 19.12
CA TYR A 90 -7.26 -9.52 19.03
C TYR A 90 -6.56 -9.26 17.70
N LEU A 91 -7.31 -9.24 16.58
CA LEU A 91 -6.76 -8.76 15.32
C LEU A 91 -6.32 -7.29 15.41
N ALA A 92 -7.00 -6.45 16.19
CA ALA A 92 -6.53 -5.09 16.47
C ALA A 92 -5.20 -5.10 17.25
N GLU A 93 -5.09 -5.91 18.30
CA GLU A 93 -3.85 -6.13 19.08
C GLU A 93 -2.68 -6.59 18.18
N VAL A 94 -2.94 -7.53 17.27
CA VAL A 94 -1.97 -8.00 16.26
C VAL A 94 -1.49 -6.84 15.39
N LEU A 95 -2.40 -5.98 14.92
CA LEU A 95 -2.02 -4.84 14.10
C LEU A 95 -1.22 -3.83 14.92
N ASP A 96 -1.60 -3.55 16.16
CA ASP A 96 -0.87 -2.63 17.03
C ASP A 96 0.57 -3.09 17.31
N ALA A 97 0.80 -4.40 17.38
CA ALA A 97 2.14 -4.98 17.50
C ALA A 97 3.06 -4.72 16.27
N LEU A 98 2.51 -4.31 15.12
CA LEU A 98 3.30 -3.95 13.93
C LEU A 98 3.66 -2.46 13.95
N PRO A 99 4.94 -2.08 14.18
CA PRO A 99 5.35 -0.70 14.46
C PRO A 99 5.52 0.15 13.20
N ALA A 100 4.51 0.14 12.32
CA ALA A 100 4.47 0.90 11.08
C ALA A 100 3.06 1.35 10.73
N ALA A 101 2.97 2.37 9.88
CA ALA A 101 1.69 2.80 9.34
C ALA A 101 1.12 1.69 8.43
N LYS A 102 -0.09 1.24 8.78
CA LYS A 102 -0.81 0.21 8.05
C LYS A 102 -1.61 0.84 6.91
N ARG A 103 -1.47 0.25 5.73
CA ARG A 103 -2.27 0.55 4.54
C ARG A 103 -3.50 -0.35 4.53
N ALA A 104 -3.73 -1.09 3.45
CA ALA A 104 -4.79 -2.08 3.35
C ALA A 104 -4.48 -3.28 4.26
N VAL A 105 -5.42 -3.63 5.13
CA VAL A 105 -5.36 -4.84 5.95
C VAL A 105 -6.62 -5.65 5.68
N ARG A 106 -6.45 -6.93 5.35
CA ARG A 106 -7.53 -7.76 4.81
C ARG A 106 -7.44 -9.17 5.35
N LEU A 107 -8.57 -9.77 5.70
CA LEU A 107 -8.65 -11.22 5.76
C LEU A 107 -8.95 -11.73 4.35
N MET A 108 -8.14 -12.67 3.86
CA MET A 108 -8.28 -13.28 2.54
C MET A 108 -8.53 -14.78 2.71
N ALA A 109 -9.71 -15.22 2.27
CA ALA A 109 -10.15 -16.60 2.33
C ALA A 109 -10.06 -17.23 0.94
N LEU A 110 -9.17 -18.21 0.75
CA LEU A 110 -8.90 -18.83 -0.55
C LEU A 110 -9.86 -20.01 -0.77
N ALA A 111 -10.61 -20.00 -1.87
CA ALA A 111 -11.60 -21.03 -2.14
C ALA A 111 -10.95 -22.36 -2.58
N PRO A 112 -11.56 -23.52 -2.30
CA PRO A 112 -11.18 -24.79 -2.91
C PRO A 112 -11.11 -24.70 -4.44
N GLY A 113 -10.13 -25.37 -5.03
CA GLY A 113 -9.89 -25.36 -6.48
C GLY A 113 -9.41 -24.02 -7.06
N ALA A 114 -9.17 -22.99 -6.23
CA ALA A 114 -8.68 -21.71 -6.72
C ALA A 114 -7.33 -21.84 -7.43
N SER A 115 -7.22 -21.25 -8.61
CA SER A 115 -5.98 -21.24 -9.40
C SER A 115 -5.83 -19.88 -10.07
N GLY A 116 -4.96 -19.05 -9.49
CA GLY A 116 -4.64 -17.72 -10.00
C GLY A 116 -3.56 -17.78 -11.09
N ALA A 117 -3.66 -16.88 -12.07
CA ALA A 117 -2.59 -16.69 -13.04
C ALA A 117 -1.33 -16.10 -12.37
N PRO A 118 -0.12 -16.55 -12.74
CA PRO A 118 1.11 -15.89 -12.34
C PRO A 118 1.13 -14.41 -12.72
N HIS A 119 1.44 -13.53 -11.78
CA HIS A 119 1.56 -12.09 -11.99
C HIS A 119 2.59 -11.47 -11.03
N ARG A 120 2.84 -10.17 -11.18
CA ARG A 120 3.67 -9.36 -10.28
C ARG A 120 2.83 -8.19 -9.81
N ASP A 121 2.87 -7.88 -8.53
CA ASP A 121 2.15 -6.70 -8.04
C ASP A 121 2.90 -5.44 -8.48
N THR A 122 2.17 -4.53 -9.12
CA THR A 122 2.70 -3.26 -9.58
C THR A 122 3.19 -2.43 -8.39
N LYS A 123 4.44 -1.95 -8.47
CA LYS A 123 5.06 -1.06 -7.48
C LYS A 123 4.92 -1.54 -6.03
N ASN A 124 5.14 -2.84 -5.80
CA ASN A 124 5.17 -3.44 -4.47
C ASN A 124 6.61 -3.84 -4.08
N GLY A 125 6.92 -3.82 -2.78
CA GLY A 125 8.23 -4.15 -2.23
C GLY A 125 8.98 -2.93 -1.68
N LEU A 126 10.10 -3.20 -1.01
CA LEU A 126 10.91 -2.18 -0.33
C LEU A 126 11.38 -1.06 -1.28
N ALA A 127 11.66 -1.40 -2.54
CA ALA A 127 12.00 -0.44 -3.60
C ALA A 127 10.91 0.63 -3.84
N TRP A 128 9.66 0.30 -3.53
CA TRP A 128 8.48 1.13 -3.79
C TRP A 128 7.82 1.64 -2.51
N GLY A 129 8.47 1.44 -1.36
CA GLY A 129 8.00 1.94 -0.07
C GLY A 129 6.76 1.23 0.47
N THR A 130 6.61 -0.07 0.18
CA THR A 130 5.57 -0.91 0.77
C THR A 130 6.11 -2.32 1.06
N VAL A 131 5.63 -2.94 2.13
CA VAL A 131 5.83 -4.37 2.37
C VAL A 131 4.48 -5.05 2.54
N ARG A 132 4.37 -6.31 2.14
CA ARG A 132 3.19 -7.12 2.40
C ARG A 132 3.52 -8.23 3.38
N LEU A 133 2.82 -8.19 4.50
CA LEU A 133 2.90 -9.17 5.56
C LEU A 133 1.69 -10.11 5.50
N TYR A 134 1.92 -11.33 5.96
CA TYR A 134 0.97 -12.41 6.00
C TYR A 134 1.00 -13.05 7.39
N LEU A 135 -0.17 -13.23 7.96
CA LEU A 135 -0.38 -14.02 9.17
C LEU A 135 -1.43 -15.07 8.84
N PRO A 136 -1.07 -16.34 8.67
CA PRO A 136 -2.06 -17.39 8.47
C PRO A 136 -2.89 -17.57 9.75
N LEU A 137 -4.22 -17.49 9.65
CA LEU A 137 -5.13 -17.84 10.74
C LEU A 137 -5.51 -19.32 10.64
N THR A 138 -5.69 -19.80 9.41
CA THR A 138 -5.87 -21.21 9.09
C THR A 138 -5.07 -21.57 7.84
N ALA A 139 -4.57 -22.80 7.76
CA ALA A 139 -3.81 -23.30 6.62
C ALA A 139 -4.42 -24.59 6.06
N ARG A 140 -4.11 -24.88 4.80
CA ARG A 140 -4.42 -26.16 4.14
C ARG A 140 -3.20 -26.62 3.34
N PRO A 141 -2.80 -27.90 3.42
CA PRO A 141 -1.64 -28.39 2.70
C PRO A 141 -1.71 -28.07 1.21
N GLY A 142 -0.66 -27.45 0.69
CA GLY A 142 -0.53 -27.10 -0.73
C GLY A 142 -1.40 -25.91 -1.18
N ALA A 143 -2.22 -25.33 -0.29
CA ALA A 143 -3.00 -24.14 -0.58
C ALA A 143 -2.32 -22.87 -0.04
N GLY A 144 -2.30 -21.80 -0.84
CA GLY A 144 -1.72 -20.52 -0.47
C GLY A 144 -0.99 -19.83 -1.62
N LEU A 145 -0.02 -18.99 -1.23
CA LEU A 145 0.82 -18.23 -2.15
C LEU A 145 1.94 -19.12 -2.72
N VAL A 146 2.25 -18.96 -4.00
CA VAL A 146 3.40 -19.55 -4.67
C VAL A 146 4.24 -18.41 -5.22
N ILE A 147 5.50 -18.28 -4.81
CA ILE A 147 6.41 -17.21 -5.26
C ILE A 147 7.58 -17.83 -6.03
N GLU A 148 7.72 -17.46 -7.30
CA GLU A 148 8.73 -18.00 -8.22
C GLU A 148 8.73 -19.53 -8.26
N GLY A 149 7.53 -20.12 -8.29
CA GLY A 149 7.34 -21.57 -8.31
C GLY A 149 7.35 -22.26 -6.95
N GLU A 150 7.79 -21.59 -5.88
CA GLU A 150 7.87 -22.20 -4.55
C GLU A 150 6.60 -21.99 -3.72
N PRO A 151 5.92 -23.06 -3.28
CA PRO A 151 4.79 -22.96 -2.37
C PRO A 151 5.18 -22.39 -1.01
N GLN A 152 4.41 -21.42 -0.53
CA GLN A 152 4.59 -20.81 0.78
C GLN A 152 3.65 -21.47 1.79
N GLN A 153 4.16 -22.46 2.53
CA GLN A 153 3.41 -23.23 3.55
C GLN A 153 3.72 -22.70 4.96
N TRP A 154 3.13 -21.54 5.29
CA TRP A 154 3.37 -20.86 6.55
C TRP A 154 2.50 -21.41 7.69
N THR A 155 3.07 -21.50 8.88
CA THR A 155 2.37 -22.01 10.07
C THR A 155 1.35 -20.99 10.60
N PRO A 156 0.11 -21.40 10.91
CA PRO A 156 -0.86 -20.53 11.58
C PRO A 156 -0.32 -19.87 12.84
N GLY A 157 -0.64 -18.59 13.04
CA GLY A 157 -0.15 -17.79 14.16
C GLY A 157 1.25 -17.19 13.98
N THR A 158 1.97 -17.50 12.90
CA THR A 158 3.33 -16.94 12.67
C THR A 158 3.31 -15.81 11.63
N LEU A 159 4.13 -14.78 11.81
CA LEU A 159 4.20 -13.62 10.91
C LEU A 159 5.22 -13.81 9.78
N TRP A 160 4.83 -13.46 8.55
CA TRP A 160 5.66 -13.64 7.36
C TRP A 160 5.65 -12.43 6.44
N TYR A 161 6.78 -12.15 5.82
CA TYR A 161 6.91 -11.31 4.63
C TYR A 161 6.85 -12.18 3.38
N GLY A 162 6.14 -11.72 2.36
CA GLY A 162 6.15 -12.30 1.02
C GLY A 162 6.47 -11.26 -0.05
N ASP A 163 7.48 -11.51 -0.87
CA ASP A 163 7.89 -10.61 -1.95
C ASP A 163 6.99 -10.78 -3.18
N VAL A 164 5.87 -10.06 -3.19
CA VAL A 164 4.90 -10.05 -4.30
C VAL A 164 5.33 -9.19 -5.50
N SER A 165 6.51 -8.55 -5.43
CA SER A 165 7.15 -7.95 -6.63
C SER A 165 7.69 -9.04 -7.57
N ARG A 166 7.94 -10.24 -7.02
CA ARG A 166 8.29 -11.44 -7.77
C ARG A 166 7.06 -12.07 -8.41
N SER A 167 7.30 -12.89 -9.44
CA SER A 167 6.22 -13.63 -10.09
C SER A 167 5.56 -14.54 -9.07
N HIS A 168 4.26 -14.40 -8.87
CA HIS A 168 3.53 -15.15 -7.86
C HIS A 168 2.10 -15.48 -8.31
N ARG A 169 1.50 -16.47 -7.66
CA ARG A 169 0.09 -16.86 -7.84
C ARG A 169 -0.48 -17.41 -6.53
N LEU A 170 -1.80 -17.41 -6.44
CA LEU A 170 -2.54 -18.17 -5.42
C LEU A 170 -2.94 -19.52 -6.01
N LEU A 171 -2.85 -20.58 -5.19
CA LEU A 171 -3.21 -21.93 -5.57
C LEU A 171 -3.92 -22.62 -4.40
N HIS A 172 -5.01 -23.34 -4.67
CA HIS A 172 -5.67 -24.24 -3.74
C HIS A 172 -6.03 -25.54 -4.48
N PRO A 173 -5.16 -26.56 -4.44
CA PRO A 173 -5.39 -27.79 -5.20
C PRO A 173 -6.47 -28.69 -4.57
N GLY A 174 -6.76 -28.52 -3.28
CA GLY A 174 -7.79 -29.29 -2.56
C GLY A 174 -9.22 -28.91 -2.93
N THR A 175 -10.16 -29.79 -2.59
CA THR A 175 -11.60 -29.65 -2.84
C THR A 175 -12.40 -29.22 -1.59
N ASP A 176 -11.74 -29.13 -0.44
CA ASP A 176 -12.35 -28.77 0.84
C ASP A 176 -11.46 -27.81 1.66
N GLY A 177 -12.06 -27.24 2.70
CA GLY A 177 -11.39 -26.25 3.54
C GLY A 177 -11.23 -24.88 2.89
N THR A 178 -10.88 -23.88 3.68
CA THR A 178 -10.68 -22.51 3.18
C THR A 178 -9.62 -21.88 4.06
N PRO A 179 -8.34 -21.92 3.66
CA PRO A 179 -7.29 -21.25 4.42
C PRO A 179 -7.56 -19.74 4.39
N VAL A 180 -7.39 -19.10 5.54
CA VAL A 180 -7.60 -17.68 5.73
C VAL A 180 -6.32 -17.06 6.26
N HIS A 181 -5.81 -16.07 5.55
CA HIS A 181 -4.66 -15.29 5.98
C HIS A 181 -5.10 -13.85 6.24
N LEU A 182 -4.58 -13.24 7.29
CA LEU A 182 -4.50 -11.78 7.37
C LEU A 182 -3.36 -11.34 6.46
N VAL A 183 -3.67 -10.40 5.58
CA VAL A 183 -2.75 -9.80 4.61
C VAL A 183 -2.72 -8.30 4.89
N ALA A 184 -1.56 -7.81 5.29
CA ALA A 184 -1.37 -6.41 5.65
C ALA A 184 -0.31 -5.78 4.73
N ASP A 185 -0.69 -4.73 4.02
CA ASP A 185 0.25 -3.83 3.36
C ASP A 185 0.67 -2.74 4.36
N LEU A 186 1.97 -2.50 4.53
CA LEU A 186 2.50 -1.50 5.46
C LEU A 186 3.53 -0.61 4.77
N LEU A 187 3.65 0.62 5.28
CA LEU A 187 4.75 1.52 4.94
C LEU A 187 5.98 1.14 5.77
N PRO A 188 7.08 0.64 5.16
CA PRO A 188 8.22 0.16 5.90
C PRO A 188 8.95 1.32 6.58
N ASN A 189 9.37 1.13 7.82
CA ASN A 189 10.25 2.03 8.56
C ASN A 189 11.30 1.18 9.29
N ARG A 190 12.23 1.81 10.02
CA ARG A 190 13.27 1.07 10.73
C ARG A 190 12.71 0.10 11.79
N ALA A 191 11.74 0.56 12.58
CA ALA A 191 11.14 -0.26 13.64
C ALA A 191 10.45 -1.51 13.09
N LEU A 192 9.80 -1.43 11.93
CA LEU A 192 9.22 -2.60 11.27
C LEU A 192 10.30 -3.56 10.77
N LEU A 193 11.37 -3.02 10.17
CA LEU A 193 12.49 -3.84 9.69
C LEU A 193 13.26 -4.55 10.81
N ASP A 194 13.16 -4.08 12.05
CA ASP A 194 13.74 -4.78 13.19
C ASP A 194 13.10 -6.15 13.46
N LEU A 195 11.86 -6.36 13.00
CA LEU A 195 11.20 -7.68 13.01
C LEU A 195 11.71 -8.62 11.91
N PHE A 196 12.45 -8.10 10.91
CA PHE A 196 12.93 -8.89 9.78
C PHE A 196 14.31 -9.52 10.09
N PRO A 197 14.63 -10.65 9.44
CA PRO A 197 15.97 -11.22 9.49
C PRO A 197 17.06 -10.18 9.11
N PRO A 198 18.27 -10.23 9.69
CA PRO A 198 19.32 -9.23 9.48
C PRO A 198 19.67 -8.94 8.01
N VAL A 199 19.48 -9.91 7.11
CA VAL A 199 19.72 -9.74 5.66
C VAL A 199 18.88 -8.61 5.03
N PHE A 200 17.75 -8.22 5.63
CA PHE A 200 16.92 -7.11 5.17
C PHE A 200 17.38 -5.73 5.66
N ARG A 201 18.39 -5.68 6.54
CA ARG A 201 18.87 -4.47 7.21
C ARG A 201 20.32 -4.13 6.85
N THR A 202 20.90 -4.76 5.84
CA THR A 202 22.25 -4.39 5.39
C THR A 202 22.24 -2.97 4.79
N PRO A 203 23.37 -2.24 4.83
CA PRO A 203 23.45 -0.89 4.25
C PRO A 203 22.99 -0.82 2.79
N GLU A 204 23.29 -1.84 1.98
CA GLU A 204 22.92 -1.91 0.56
C GLU A 204 21.40 -2.05 0.38
N VAL A 205 20.76 -2.88 1.21
CA VAL A 205 19.31 -3.06 1.19
C VAL A 205 18.60 -1.79 1.67
N LEU A 206 19.11 -1.17 2.73
CA LEU A 206 18.54 0.07 3.26
C LEU A 206 18.70 1.25 2.30
N ALA A 207 19.84 1.35 1.59
CA ALA A 207 20.07 2.38 0.58
C ALA A 207 19.11 2.25 -0.62
N GLU A 208 18.69 1.03 -0.94
CA GLU A 208 17.73 0.75 -2.00
C GLU A 208 16.27 0.70 -1.52
N SER A 209 16.02 0.90 -0.23
CA SER A 209 14.68 0.87 0.35
C SER A 209 14.11 2.28 0.50
N ILE A 210 12.83 2.44 0.19
CA ILE A 210 12.08 3.64 0.52
C ILE A 210 11.45 3.42 1.89
N LEU A 211 11.99 4.06 2.92
CA LEU A 211 11.44 3.99 4.27
C LEU A 211 10.56 5.20 4.54
N ALA A 212 9.36 4.94 5.06
CA ALA A 212 8.40 5.96 5.39
C ALA A 212 8.81 6.78 6.61
N ARG A 213 8.54 8.07 6.51
CA ARG A 213 8.68 9.08 7.55
C ARG A 213 7.32 9.27 8.25
N PRO A 214 7.31 9.61 9.55
CA PRO A 214 6.09 10.06 10.19
C PRO A 214 5.59 11.34 9.49
N PRO A 215 4.27 11.49 9.27
CA PRO A 215 3.71 12.75 8.79
C PRO A 215 4.11 13.92 9.69
N ALA A 216 4.49 15.04 9.07
CA ALA A 216 4.78 16.28 9.77
C ALA A 216 3.50 17.14 9.87
N PRO A 217 3.31 17.90 10.95
CA PRO A 217 2.28 18.94 10.99
C PRO A 217 2.45 19.93 9.83
N LEU A 218 1.36 20.51 9.32
CA LEU A 218 1.49 21.63 8.38
C LEU A 218 2.16 22.80 9.10
N ASP A 219 3.23 23.34 8.53
CA ASP A 219 3.85 24.59 9.00
C ASP A 219 3.26 25.79 8.23
N ALA A 220 3.60 27.02 8.63
CA ALA A 220 3.08 28.22 7.97
C ALA A 220 3.49 28.30 6.49
N ALA A 221 4.69 27.83 6.15
CA ALA A 221 5.22 27.84 4.79
C ALA A 221 4.45 26.86 3.88
N ALA A 222 4.13 25.67 4.38
CA ALA A 222 3.31 24.68 3.72
C ALA A 222 1.87 25.19 3.49
N ARG A 223 1.27 25.85 4.50
CA ARG A 223 -0.08 26.44 4.37
C ARG A 223 -0.15 27.53 3.30
N ALA A 224 0.94 28.26 3.07
CA ALA A 224 1.02 29.28 2.02
C ALA A 224 0.93 28.71 0.59
N ALA A 225 1.06 27.39 0.41
CA ALA A 225 0.80 26.74 -0.87
C ALA A 225 -0.70 26.69 -1.22
N HIS A 226 -1.59 27.08 -0.31
CA HIS A 226 -3.00 27.27 -0.65
C HIS A 226 -3.17 28.25 -1.82
N GLY A 227 -3.99 27.88 -2.80
CA GLY A 227 -4.24 28.65 -4.01
C GLY A 227 -3.18 28.47 -5.10
N LEU A 228 -2.14 27.67 -4.85
CA LEU A 228 -1.11 27.39 -5.85
C LEU A 228 -1.67 26.50 -6.97
N ARG A 229 -1.45 26.91 -8.22
CA ARG A 229 -1.94 26.26 -9.44
C ARG A 229 -0.80 25.83 -10.35
N PHE A 230 -0.85 24.61 -10.87
CA PHE A 230 0.17 24.02 -11.76
C PHE A 230 -0.38 22.85 -12.57
N ASP A 231 0.29 22.49 -13.67
CA ASP A 231 -0.17 21.47 -14.61
C ASP A 231 0.45 20.10 -14.34
N VAL A 232 -0.33 19.19 -13.74
CA VAL A 232 0.09 17.85 -13.34
C VAL A 232 -0.05 16.86 -14.50
N PRO A 233 1.00 16.13 -14.90
CA PRO A 233 0.86 15.04 -15.87
C PRO A 233 -0.16 14.00 -15.37
N GLU A 234 -1.09 13.58 -16.22
CA GLU A 234 -2.16 12.65 -15.83
C GLU A 234 -1.64 11.33 -15.24
N SER A 235 -0.55 10.78 -15.81
CA SER A 235 0.07 9.56 -15.27
C SER A 235 0.67 9.73 -13.87
N PHE A 236 0.92 10.96 -13.41
CA PHE A 236 1.47 11.21 -12.08
C PHE A 236 0.47 10.85 -10.97
N THR A 237 -0.83 10.89 -11.25
CA THR A 237 -1.88 10.43 -10.33
C THR A 237 -2.35 9.00 -10.63
N ASP A 238 -1.75 8.32 -11.62
CA ASP A 238 -2.04 6.92 -11.93
C ASP A 238 -1.07 5.99 -11.19
N ARG A 239 -1.60 5.12 -10.33
CA ARG A 239 -0.82 4.13 -9.59
C ARG A 239 -0.17 3.12 -10.53
N ASP A 240 -0.86 2.75 -11.59
CA ASP A 240 -0.46 1.67 -12.48
C ASP A 240 0.40 2.18 -13.65
N GLU A 241 0.78 3.48 -13.67
CA GLU A 241 1.69 4.02 -14.69
C GLU A 241 2.99 3.22 -14.76
N ALA A 242 3.56 3.16 -15.97
CA ALA A 242 4.95 2.76 -16.12
C ALA A 242 5.87 3.77 -15.42
N ASP A 243 6.92 3.27 -14.77
CA ASP A 243 7.87 4.12 -14.04
C ASP A 243 8.44 5.24 -14.93
N GLY A 244 8.25 6.49 -14.51
CA GLY A 244 8.69 7.68 -15.24
C GLY A 244 7.80 8.08 -16.41
N ALA A 245 6.59 7.52 -16.56
CA ALA A 245 5.68 7.94 -17.63
C ALA A 245 5.28 9.43 -17.50
N PHE A 246 5.20 9.97 -16.28
CA PHE A 246 4.96 11.40 -16.02
C PHE A 246 5.97 12.37 -16.68
N LEU A 247 7.15 11.90 -17.07
CA LEU A 247 8.18 12.70 -17.77
C LEU A 247 7.95 12.79 -19.28
N ARG A 248 7.08 11.94 -19.85
CA ARG A 248 6.81 11.89 -21.29
C ARG A 248 5.75 12.91 -21.67
N HIS A 249 5.71 13.26 -22.96
CA HIS A 249 4.65 14.10 -23.51
C HIS A 249 3.29 13.41 -23.34
N GLN A 250 2.35 14.13 -22.72
CA GLN A 250 1.03 13.62 -22.36
C GLN A 250 0.09 14.79 -22.02
N ARG A 251 -1.19 14.46 -21.80
CA ARG A 251 -2.17 15.41 -21.25
C ARG A 251 -1.77 15.82 -19.83
N ARG A 252 -1.95 17.10 -19.52
CA ARG A 252 -1.74 17.66 -18.19
C ARG A 252 -3.05 18.22 -17.65
N LEU A 253 -3.28 17.98 -16.37
CA LEU A 253 -4.44 18.43 -15.63
C LEU A 253 -4.05 19.70 -14.88
N THR A 254 -4.73 20.80 -15.15
CA THR A 254 -4.50 22.04 -14.40
C THR A 254 -5.08 21.88 -13.01
N SER A 255 -4.20 21.73 -12.02
CA SER A 255 -4.56 21.43 -10.64
C SER A 255 -4.33 22.62 -9.72
N THR A 256 -5.08 22.68 -8.62
CA THR A 256 -4.97 23.70 -7.58
C THR A 256 -4.81 23.05 -6.21
N VAL A 257 -3.98 23.65 -5.36
CA VAL A 257 -3.79 23.23 -3.96
C VAL A 257 -4.76 23.97 -3.05
N LEU A 258 -5.60 23.22 -2.32
CA LEU A 258 -6.61 23.78 -1.43
C LEU A 258 -6.35 23.37 0.03
N LEU A 259 -6.39 24.34 0.95
CA LEU A 259 -6.33 24.10 2.39
C LEU A 259 -7.75 23.93 2.94
N ARG A 260 -8.02 22.81 3.60
CA ARG A 260 -9.30 22.52 4.28
C ARG A 260 -9.02 21.78 5.58
N ALA A 261 -9.57 22.26 6.70
CA ALA A 261 -9.44 21.60 8.01
C ALA A 261 -8.00 21.15 8.34
N ASP A 262 -7.03 22.06 8.14
CA ASP A 262 -5.58 21.82 8.35
C ASP A 262 -4.97 20.66 7.53
N ARG A 263 -5.54 20.37 6.36
CA ARG A 263 -4.99 19.45 5.35
C ARG A 263 -4.96 20.13 3.99
N LEU A 264 -3.95 19.81 3.19
CA LEU A 264 -3.87 20.25 1.79
C LEU A 264 -4.46 19.17 0.89
N PHE A 265 -5.08 19.62 -0.19
CA PHE A 265 -5.69 18.78 -1.22
C PHE A 265 -5.26 19.28 -2.59
N LEU A 266 -5.07 18.36 -3.53
CA LEU A 266 -4.88 18.65 -4.95
C LEU A 266 -6.21 18.41 -5.68
N THR A 267 -6.72 19.43 -6.36
CA THR A 267 -7.97 19.35 -7.13
C THR A 267 -7.73 19.68 -8.58
N ALA A 268 -8.47 19.04 -9.48
CA ALA A 268 -8.54 19.40 -10.90
C ALA A 268 -9.99 19.27 -11.41
N PRO A 269 -10.42 20.06 -12.40
CA PRO A 269 -11.77 19.97 -12.94
C PRO A 269 -12.10 18.57 -13.48
N GLY A 270 -13.19 17.97 -12.98
CA GLY A 270 -13.64 16.64 -13.40
C GLY A 270 -12.91 15.47 -12.75
N GLU A 271 -11.92 15.73 -11.89
CA GLU A 271 -11.12 14.72 -11.20
C GLU A 271 -11.47 14.65 -9.71
N PRO A 272 -11.31 13.48 -9.07
CA PRO A 272 -11.47 13.37 -7.62
C PRO A 272 -10.43 14.23 -6.88
N GLU A 273 -10.84 14.82 -5.76
CA GLU A 273 -9.92 15.54 -4.89
C GLU A 273 -8.95 14.56 -4.20
N LEU A 274 -7.65 14.85 -4.27
CA LEU A 274 -6.60 14.02 -3.69
C LEU A 274 -6.03 14.68 -2.43
N GLY A 275 -6.05 13.96 -1.31
CA GLY A 275 -5.45 14.43 -0.07
C GLY A 275 -3.93 14.43 -0.15
N LEU A 276 -3.29 15.43 0.47
CA LEU A 276 -1.85 15.53 0.60
C LEU A 276 -1.42 15.34 2.06
N VAL A 277 -0.44 14.46 2.27
CA VAL A 277 0.16 14.20 3.58
C VAL A 277 1.54 14.84 3.62
N HIS A 278 1.71 15.81 4.52
CA HIS A 278 2.96 16.53 4.67
C HIS A 278 4.05 15.66 5.30
N LEU A 279 5.23 15.67 4.71
CA LEU A 279 6.41 14.89 5.12
C LEU A 279 7.54 15.78 5.68
N GLY A 280 7.30 17.08 5.77
CA GLY A 280 8.29 18.09 6.14
C GLY A 280 8.97 18.74 4.94
N GLY A 281 9.53 19.93 5.13
CA GLY A 281 10.30 20.63 4.09
C GLY A 281 9.50 21.01 2.84
N GLY A 282 8.17 21.09 2.94
CA GLY A 282 7.28 21.34 1.79
C GLY A 282 7.08 20.13 0.88
N GLU A 283 7.55 18.94 1.28
CA GLU A 283 7.32 17.69 0.56
C GLU A 283 6.05 16.98 1.05
N PHE A 284 5.30 16.43 0.11
CA PHE A 284 4.03 15.75 0.35
C PHE A 284 3.98 14.45 -0.44
N ARG A 285 3.36 13.42 0.14
CA ARG A 285 2.82 12.28 -0.62
C ARG A 285 1.31 12.44 -0.77
N PHE A 286 0.72 11.71 -1.71
CA PHE A 286 -0.73 11.56 -1.74
C PHE A 286 -1.21 10.68 -0.57
N ALA A 287 -2.37 10.99 -0.02
CA ALA A 287 -3.08 10.11 0.90
C ALA A 287 -3.40 8.79 0.18
N GLY A 288 -3.29 7.66 0.90
CA GLY A 288 -3.42 6.34 0.29
C GLY A 288 -2.21 5.87 -0.54
N TRP A 289 -1.17 6.70 -0.70
CA TRP A 289 0.07 6.38 -1.42
C TRP A 289 1.28 6.20 -0.49
N THR A 290 2.34 5.60 -1.02
CA THR A 290 3.67 5.51 -0.41
C THR A 290 4.54 6.72 -0.76
N GLU A 291 5.75 6.79 -0.19
CA GLU A 291 6.75 7.80 -0.54
C GLU A 291 7.57 7.46 -1.80
N GLU A 292 7.17 6.46 -2.58
CA GLU A 292 7.67 6.30 -3.95
C GLU A 292 7.29 7.50 -4.81
N ARG A 293 6.25 8.25 -4.44
CA ARG A 293 5.76 9.42 -5.17
C ARG A 293 5.53 10.59 -4.24
N THR A 294 6.21 11.69 -4.53
CA THR A 294 6.08 12.92 -3.76
C THR A 294 5.99 14.13 -4.68
N LEU A 295 5.36 15.17 -4.15
CA LEU A 295 5.42 16.51 -4.72
C LEU A 295 6.01 17.46 -3.69
N ARG A 296 6.91 18.35 -4.11
CA ARG A 296 7.45 19.42 -3.28
C ARG A 296 6.83 20.73 -3.72
N LEU A 297 6.02 21.31 -2.84
CA LEU A 297 5.43 22.63 -3.06
C LEU A 297 6.50 23.71 -2.77
N PRO A 298 6.55 24.80 -3.57
CA PRO A 298 7.49 25.89 -3.34
C PRO A 298 7.18 26.56 -2.00
N ARG A 299 8.22 26.91 -1.26
CA ARG A 299 8.08 27.71 -0.03
C ARG A 299 8.09 29.21 -0.37
N PRO A 300 7.56 30.09 0.52
CA PRO A 300 7.61 31.53 0.30
C PRO A 300 9.03 32.02 0.01
N GLY A 301 9.19 32.79 -1.07
CA GLY A 301 10.48 33.30 -1.54
C GLY A 301 11.25 32.36 -2.49
N GLU A 302 10.80 31.12 -2.69
CA GLU A 302 11.36 30.23 -3.71
C GLU A 302 10.79 30.53 -5.10
N VAL A 303 11.49 30.07 -6.15
CA VAL A 303 10.95 30.04 -7.52
C VAL A 303 9.64 29.23 -7.49
N PRO A 304 8.52 29.76 -8.04
CA PRO A 304 7.23 29.11 -7.94
C PRO A 304 7.18 27.93 -8.92
N ALA A 305 7.77 26.82 -8.50
CA ALA A 305 7.77 25.57 -9.24
C ALA A 305 7.52 24.40 -8.27
N VAL A 306 6.62 23.50 -8.66
CA VAL A 306 6.36 22.26 -7.94
C VAL A 306 7.27 21.17 -8.50
N VAL A 307 8.03 20.51 -7.63
CA VAL A 307 8.85 19.36 -8.04
C VAL A 307 8.00 18.10 -7.90
N LEU A 308 7.73 17.44 -9.02
CA LEU A 308 7.07 16.14 -9.05
C LEU A 308 8.16 15.07 -9.08
N ARG A 309 8.09 14.09 -8.17
CA ARG A 309 9.12 13.06 -8.01
C ARG A 309 8.51 11.67 -7.92
N THR A 310 9.13 10.72 -8.63
CA THR A 310 8.98 9.29 -8.35
C THR A 310 10.32 8.65 -7.99
N ARG A 311 10.25 7.54 -7.26
CA ARG A 311 11.42 6.76 -6.81
C ARG A 311 11.19 5.28 -6.99
N CYS A 312 12.26 4.57 -7.33
CA CYS A 312 12.37 3.12 -7.23
C CYS A 312 13.72 2.82 -6.57
N GLY A 313 13.69 2.54 -5.28
CA GLY A 313 14.86 2.48 -4.41
C GLY A 313 15.66 3.78 -4.42
N SER A 314 16.94 3.68 -4.80
CA SER A 314 17.82 4.85 -4.93
C SER A 314 17.60 5.63 -6.23
N THR A 315 16.92 5.06 -7.23
CA THR A 315 16.66 5.74 -8.50
C THR A 315 15.58 6.81 -8.32
N VAL A 316 15.92 8.06 -8.63
CA VAL A 316 15.02 9.21 -8.58
C VAL A 316 14.70 9.69 -9.99
N ARG A 317 13.43 9.99 -10.24
CA ARG A 317 12.97 10.71 -11.43
C ARG A 317 12.19 11.92 -10.98
N GLU A 318 12.50 13.08 -11.51
CA GLU A 318 11.81 14.31 -11.14
C GLU A 318 11.70 15.30 -12.29
N THR A 319 10.71 16.18 -12.19
CA THR A 319 10.54 17.33 -13.07
C THR A 319 9.99 18.51 -12.27
N ALA A 320 10.42 19.71 -12.61
CA ALA A 320 9.88 20.95 -12.04
C ALA A 320 8.76 21.47 -12.96
N VAL A 321 7.57 21.66 -12.39
CA VAL A 321 6.42 22.23 -13.09
C VAL A 321 6.22 23.67 -12.62
N PRO A 322 6.21 24.66 -13.52
CA PRO A 322 5.90 26.04 -13.15
C PRO A 322 4.55 26.14 -12.44
N ALA A 323 4.52 26.92 -11.38
CA ALA A 323 3.36 27.14 -10.54
C ALA A 323 3.08 28.64 -10.40
N ARG A 324 1.84 28.96 -10.06
CA ARG A 324 1.39 30.35 -9.87
C ARG A 324 0.24 30.37 -8.87
N HIS A 325 0.13 31.44 -8.09
CA HIS A 325 -1.13 31.75 -7.40
C HIS A 325 -2.03 32.50 -8.39
N ASP A 326 -3.34 32.27 -8.36
CA ASP A 326 -4.27 33.14 -9.09
C ASP A 326 -4.22 34.54 -8.46
N THR A 327 -3.96 35.56 -9.27
CA THR A 327 -4.07 36.98 -8.91
C THR A 327 -5.51 37.41 -8.72
#